data_AF-A0ABD5CC73-F1
#
_entry.id   AF-A0ABD5CC73-F1
#
_cell.length_a   1.000
_cell.length_b   1.000
_cell.length_c   1.000
_cell.angle_alpha   90.00
_cell.angle_beta   90.00
_cell.angle_gamma   90.00
#
_symmetry.space_group_name_H-M   'P 1'
#
loop_
_entity.id
_entity.type
_entity.pdbx_description
1 polymer ?
#
loop_
_entity_poly.entity_id
_entity_poly.type
_entity_poly.pdbx_seq_one_letter_code
_entity_poly.pdbx_strand_id
1 'polypeptide(L)'
;MTYSCSDFADDVINRLVDIGALDATQIPENDPQAQVGLALATITALQRGPLAARFANEVLNAVESLCAVAEQHGVHALADLFYLQTAILEGMQVQFDSKAAPISEFVRTLPSASGWSRYIQFESRACLSG
;
A
#
# COMPACT_ATOMS: atom_id res chain seq x y z
N MET A 1 40.27 -9.64 9.77
CA MET A 1 39.45 -9.26 8.62
C MET A 1 38.60 -8.09 9.05
N THR A 2 38.72 -6.97 8.36
CA THR A 2 37.98 -5.75 8.70
C THR A 2 36.76 -5.70 7.80
N TYR A 3 35.57 -5.89 8.38
CA TYR A 3 34.32 -5.75 7.64
C TYR A 3 34.15 -4.29 7.22
N SER A 4 33.94 -4.07 5.93
CA SER A 4 33.89 -2.75 5.32
C SER A 4 32.46 -2.33 5.00
N CYS A 5 32.26 -1.04 4.67
CA CYS A 5 30.95 -0.54 4.26
C CYS A 5 30.49 -1.12 2.91
N SER A 6 31.40 -1.52 2.03
CA SER A 6 31.05 -2.21 0.78
C SER A 6 30.56 -3.62 1.05
N ASP A 7 31.19 -4.37 1.96
CA ASP A 7 30.73 -5.72 2.33
C ASP A 7 29.29 -5.67 2.85
N PHE A 8 28.97 -4.69 3.69
CA PHE A 8 27.61 -4.47 4.18
C PHE A 8 26.61 -4.15 3.06
N ALA A 9 26.98 -3.27 2.13
CA ALA A 9 26.11 -2.90 1.01
C ALA A 9 25.83 -4.11 0.11
N ASP A 10 26.86 -4.88 -0.22
CA ASP A 10 26.76 -6.09 -1.02
C ASP A 10 25.87 -7.13 -0.33
N ASP A 11 26.07 -7.38 0.98
CA ASP A 11 25.25 -8.32 1.75
C ASP A 11 23.77 -7.95 1.75
N VAL A 12 23.45 -6.66 1.94
CA VAL A 12 22.06 -6.17 1.92
C VAL A 12 21.44 -6.33 0.53
N ILE A 13 22.15 -5.92 -0.53
CA ILE A 13 21.66 -6.00 -1.90
C ILE A 13 21.45 -7.45 -2.33
N ASN A 14 22.43 -8.31 -2.08
CA ASN A 14 22.34 -9.74 -2.35
C ASN A 14 21.15 -10.36 -1.62
N ARG A 15 20.94 -9.99 -0.36
CA ARG A 15 19.79 -10.49 0.39
C ARG A 15 18.45 -10.04 -0.21
N LEU A 16 18.35 -8.80 -0.70
CA LEU A 16 17.14 -8.29 -1.34
C LEU A 16 16.86 -8.99 -2.68
N VAL A 17 17.91 -9.35 -3.43
CA VAL A 17 17.80 -10.17 -4.64
C VAL A 17 17.34 -11.59 -4.31
N ASP A 18 17.94 -12.22 -3.30
CA ASP A 18 17.63 -13.61 -2.89
C ASP A 18 16.17 -13.80 -2.50
N ILE A 19 15.56 -12.81 -1.85
CA ILE A 19 14.14 -12.87 -1.47
C ILE A 19 13.20 -12.40 -2.59
N GLY A 20 13.75 -12.07 -3.78
CA GLY A 20 12.99 -11.58 -4.93
C GLY A 20 12.43 -10.18 -4.77
N ALA A 21 12.93 -9.40 -3.80
CA ALA A 21 12.48 -8.03 -3.56
C ALA A 21 13.15 -7.02 -4.51
N LEU A 22 14.32 -7.37 -5.04
CA LEU A 22 15.05 -6.57 -6.00
C LEU A 22 15.45 -7.40 -7.22
N ASP A 23 15.27 -6.86 -8.42
CA ASP A 23 15.78 -7.45 -9.65
C ASP A 23 17.26 -7.08 -9.82
N ALA A 24 18.12 -8.08 -9.95
CA ALA A 24 19.56 -7.88 -10.13
C ALA A 24 19.90 -7.02 -11.35
N THR A 25 19.05 -7.01 -12.39
CA THR A 25 19.23 -6.20 -13.60
C THR A 25 19.03 -4.70 -13.37
N GLN A 26 18.41 -4.32 -12.24
CA GLN A 26 18.13 -2.93 -11.89
C GLN A 26 19.23 -2.32 -11.00
N ILE A 27 20.21 -3.12 -10.57
CA ILE A 27 21.28 -2.66 -9.67
C ILE A 27 22.28 -1.83 -10.47
N PRO A 28 22.47 -0.54 -10.15
CA PRO A 28 23.46 0.30 -10.82
C PRO A 28 24.87 -0.19 -10.52
N GLU A 29 25.67 -0.45 -11.55
CA GLU A 29 27.08 -0.82 -11.38
C GLU A 29 27.90 0.39 -10.92
N ASN A 30 28.80 0.18 -9.95
CA ASN A 30 29.76 1.19 -9.47
C ASN A 30 29.14 2.51 -8.97
N ASP A 31 27.86 2.50 -8.56
CA ASP A 31 27.20 3.65 -7.95
C ASP A 31 26.61 3.27 -6.58
N PRO A 32 27.42 3.35 -5.50
CA PRO A 32 26.97 3.03 -4.16
C PRO A 32 25.79 3.88 -3.68
N GLN A 33 25.69 5.13 -4.14
CA GLN A 33 24.61 6.02 -3.73
C GLN A 33 23.29 5.57 -4.35
N ALA A 34 23.28 5.25 -5.65
CA ALA A 34 22.09 4.75 -6.32
C ALA A 34 21.69 3.36 -5.82
N GLN A 35 22.66 2.49 -5.53
CA GLN A 35 22.44 1.18 -4.92
C GLN A 35 21.75 1.27 -3.55
N VAL A 36 22.23 2.14 -2.66
CA VAL A 36 21.58 2.37 -1.35
C VAL A 36 20.18 2.95 -1.53
N GLY A 37 20.00 3.92 -2.44
CA GLY A 37 18.68 4.48 -2.75
C GLY A 37 17.68 3.40 -3.18
N LEU A 38 18.11 2.50 -4.06
CA LEU A 38 17.32 1.37 -4.53
C LEU A 38 16.99 0.40 -3.39
N ALA A 39 17.98 0.01 -2.58
CA ALA A 39 17.77 -0.87 -1.44
C ALA A 39 16.77 -0.29 -0.43
N LEU A 40 16.88 1.00 -0.09
CA LEU A 40 15.96 1.67 0.83
C LEU A 40 14.54 1.77 0.25
N ALA A 41 14.41 2.05 -1.04
CA ALA A 41 13.12 2.06 -1.72
C ALA A 41 12.47 0.67 -1.67
N THR A 42 13.24 -0.39 -1.96
CA THR A 42 12.78 -1.78 -1.89
C THR A 42 12.37 -2.18 -0.48
N ILE A 43 13.18 -1.88 0.55
CA ILE A 43 12.85 -2.16 1.95
C ILE A 43 11.55 -1.45 2.36
N THR A 44 11.35 -0.21 1.91
CA THR A 44 10.13 0.53 2.16
C THR A 44 8.93 -0.11 1.46
N ALA A 45 9.10 -0.60 0.23
CA ALA A 45 8.06 -1.30 -0.52
C ALA A 45 7.66 -2.63 0.14
N LEU A 46 8.61 -3.35 0.74
CA LEU A 46 8.34 -4.61 1.45
C LEU A 46 7.35 -4.46 2.60
N GLN A 47 7.23 -3.27 3.21
CA GLN A 47 6.24 -3.03 4.26
C GLN A 47 4.79 -2.97 3.74
N ARG A 48 4.59 -2.77 2.43
CA ARG A 48 3.25 -2.56 1.85
C ARG A 48 2.40 -3.82 1.85
N GLY A 49 3.00 -4.98 1.60
CA GLY A 49 2.32 -6.28 1.66
C GLY A 49 1.68 -6.56 3.03
N PRO A 50 2.46 -6.52 4.13
CA PRO A 50 1.92 -6.64 5.48
C PRO A 50 0.85 -5.59 5.82
N LEU A 51 0.99 -4.35 5.34
CA LEU A 51 -0.02 -3.31 5.54
C LEU A 51 -1.34 -3.64 4.82
N ALA A 52 -1.29 -4.08 3.57
CA ALA A 52 -2.46 -4.47 2.80
C ALA A 52 -3.16 -5.71 3.42
N ALA A 53 -2.37 -6.67 3.94
CA ALA A 53 -2.90 -7.81 4.66
C ALA A 53 -3.57 -7.41 5.98
N ARG A 54 -2.99 -6.47 6.74
CA ARG A 54 -3.61 -5.92 7.95
C ARG A 54 -4.93 -5.24 7.64
N PHE A 55 -5.00 -4.42 6.59
CA PHE A 55 -6.26 -3.80 6.16
C PHE A 55 -7.33 -4.85 5.84
N ALA A 56 -7.00 -5.87 5.03
CA ALA A 56 -7.94 -6.94 4.72
C ALA A 56 -8.43 -7.69 5.97
N ASN A 57 -7.55 -7.98 6.92
CA ASN A 57 -7.93 -8.61 8.19
C ASN A 57 -8.85 -7.70 9.03
N GLU A 58 -8.59 -6.39 9.09
CA GLU A 58 -9.47 -5.45 9.79
C GLU A 58 -10.87 -5.42 9.16
N VAL A 59 -10.95 -5.39 7.82
CA VAL A 59 -12.22 -5.47 7.10
C VAL A 59 -12.96 -6.77 7.41
N LEU A 60 -12.30 -7.92 7.25
CA LEU A 60 -12.90 -9.24 7.47
C LEU A 60 -13.35 -9.46 8.93
N ASN A 61 -12.69 -8.82 9.90
CA ASN A 61 -13.11 -8.87 11.31
C ASN A 61 -14.26 -7.90 11.63
N ALA A 62 -14.43 -6.85 10.84
CA ALA A 62 -15.47 -5.84 11.04
C ALA A 62 -16.82 -6.23 10.42
N VAL A 63 -16.84 -7.24 9.55
CA VAL A 63 -18.04 -7.65 8.81
C VAL A 63 -18.29 -9.14 8.98
N GLU A 64 -19.56 -9.52 9.02
CA GLU A 64 -19.94 -10.94 9.11
C GLU A 64 -19.54 -11.71 7.84
N SER A 65 -19.69 -11.07 6.68
CA SER A 65 -19.28 -11.61 5.38
C SER A 65 -19.01 -10.49 4.38
N LEU A 66 -18.28 -10.81 3.30
CA LEU A 66 -18.10 -9.86 2.19
C LEU A 66 -19.41 -9.55 1.46
N CYS A 67 -20.40 -10.45 1.50
CA CYS A 67 -21.74 -10.18 0.98
C CYS A 67 -22.46 -9.11 1.82
N ALA A 68 -22.33 -9.19 3.15
CA ALA A 68 -22.92 -8.22 4.07
C ALA A 68 -22.39 -6.79 3.82
N VAL A 69 -21.14 -6.64 3.36
CA VAL A 69 -20.59 -5.35 2.93
C VAL A 69 -21.43 -4.74 1.80
N ALA A 70 -21.74 -5.52 0.77
CA ALA A 70 -22.51 -5.04 -0.38
C ALA A 70 -23.96 -4.72 -0.02
N GLU A 71 -24.55 -5.48 0.91
CA GLU A 71 -25.90 -5.25 1.41
C GLU A 71 -25.99 -3.99 2.28
N GLN A 72 -24.99 -3.73 3.12
CA GLN A 72 -24.99 -2.60 4.07
C GLN A 72 -24.51 -1.29 3.43
N HIS A 73 -23.53 -1.36 2.53
CA HIS A 73 -22.85 -0.18 1.99
C HIS A 73 -23.00 -0.01 0.46
N GLY A 74 -23.70 -0.94 -0.20
CA GLY A 74 -24.03 -0.88 -1.63
C GLY A 74 -23.15 -1.77 -2.51
N VAL A 75 -23.61 -2.04 -3.73
CA VAL A 75 -23.00 -3.03 -4.65
C VAL A 75 -21.54 -2.75 -5.01
N HIS A 76 -21.11 -1.48 -4.98
CA HIS A 76 -19.72 -1.09 -5.29
C HIS A 76 -18.79 -1.16 -4.08
N ALA A 77 -19.33 -1.30 -2.86
CA ALA A 77 -18.59 -1.27 -1.62
C ALA A 77 -17.41 -2.24 -1.58
N LEU A 78 -17.66 -3.46 -2.04
CA LEU A 78 -16.63 -4.49 -2.05
C LEU A 78 -15.51 -4.16 -3.05
N ALA A 79 -15.86 -3.62 -4.22
CA ALA A 79 -14.87 -3.19 -5.21
C ALA A 79 -14.02 -2.03 -4.66
N ASP A 80 -14.64 -1.05 -4.00
CA ASP A 80 -13.94 0.08 -3.38
C ASP A 80 -12.93 -0.39 -2.32
N LEU A 81 -13.29 -1.38 -1.50
CA LEU A 81 -12.38 -1.98 -0.52
C LEU A 81 -11.20 -2.70 -1.19
N PHE A 82 -11.42 -3.42 -2.29
CA PHE A 82 -10.33 -4.04 -3.05
C PHE A 82 -9.43 -3.01 -3.72
N TYR A 83 -9.99 -1.93 -4.30
CA TYR A 83 -9.18 -0.84 -4.84
C TYR A 83 -8.35 -0.15 -3.77
N LEU A 84 -8.92 0.06 -2.57
CA LEU A 84 -8.18 0.59 -1.43
C LEU A 84 -7.07 -0.36 -0.97
N GLN A 85 -7.33 -1.67 -0.91
CA GLN A 85 -6.31 -2.67 -0.59
C GLN A 85 -5.15 -2.63 -1.61
N THR A 86 -5.46 -2.55 -2.90
CA THR A 86 -4.46 -2.41 -3.97
C THR A 86 -3.69 -1.10 -3.84
N ALA A 87 -4.36 0.02 -3.57
CA ALA A 87 -3.72 1.30 -3.33
C ALA A 87 -2.72 1.24 -2.15
N ILE A 88 -3.08 0.55 -1.06
CA ILE A 88 -2.17 0.30 0.07
C ILE A 88 -0.95 -0.53 -0.37
N LEU A 89 -1.19 -1.60 -1.13
CA LEU A 89 -0.14 -2.50 -1.63
C LEU A 89 0.84 -1.78 -2.56
N GLU A 90 0.33 -0.90 -3.43
CA GLU A 90 1.13 -0.14 -4.39
C GLU A 90 1.72 1.14 -3.78
N GLY A 91 1.27 1.53 -2.58
CA GLY A 91 1.68 2.79 -1.95
C GLY A 91 1.11 4.02 -2.65
N MET A 92 -0.01 3.87 -3.37
CA MET A 92 -0.69 4.91 -4.12
C MET A 92 -2.01 5.31 -3.45
N GLN A 93 -2.62 6.41 -3.87
CA GLN A 93 -3.93 6.82 -3.38
C GLN A 93 -5.02 6.40 -4.36
N VAL A 94 -6.15 5.91 -3.83
CA VAL A 94 -7.36 5.68 -4.60
C VAL A 94 -8.22 6.94 -4.61
N GLN A 95 -8.75 7.28 -5.77
CA GLN A 95 -9.70 8.37 -5.93
C GLN A 95 -11.12 7.82 -5.86
N PHE A 96 -11.88 8.27 -4.88
CA PHE A 96 -13.27 7.91 -4.68
C PHE A 96 -14.18 9.05 -5.12
N ASP A 97 -15.28 8.67 -5.77
CA ASP A 97 -16.36 9.59 -6.09
C ASP A 97 -17.20 9.89 -4.82
N SER A 98 -18.16 10.81 -4.93
CA SER A 98 -19.04 11.12 -3.79
C SER A 98 -19.96 9.96 -3.37
N LYS A 99 -20.15 8.94 -4.22
CA LYS A 99 -20.99 7.78 -3.93
C LYS A 99 -20.27 6.74 -3.07
N ALA A 100 -18.93 6.78 -3.03
CA ALA A 100 -18.10 5.97 -2.14
C ALA A 100 -17.97 6.55 -0.71
N ALA A 101 -18.73 7.60 -0.37
CA ALA A 101 -18.80 8.14 0.99
C ALA A 101 -19.09 7.06 2.08
N PRO A 102 -20.03 6.10 1.88
CA PRO A 102 -20.30 5.06 2.87
C PRO A 102 -19.07 4.18 3.19
N ILE A 103 -18.19 3.95 2.20
CA ILE A 103 -16.97 3.14 2.40
C ILE A 103 -15.93 3.91 3.18
N SER A 104 -15.80 5.20 2.93
CA SER A 104 -14.92 6.02 3.75
C SER A 104 -15.36 6.09 5.21
N GLU A 105 -16.67 6.11 5.46
CA GLU A 105 -17.24 6.08 6.82
C GLU A 105 -16.99 4.71 7.47
N PHE A 106 -17.21 3.63 6.73
CA PHE A 106 -16.88 2.27 7.18
C PHE A 106 -15.38 2.14 7.54
N VAL A 107 -14.48 2.59 6.66
CA VAL A 107 -13.02 2.56 6.89
C VAL A 107 -12.63 3.36 8.13
N ARG A 108 -13.37 4.42 8.48
CA ARG A 108 -13.16 5.20 9.71
C ARG A 108 -13.50 4.44 10.99
N THR A 109 -14.28 3.37 10.91
CA THR A 109 -14.60 2.53 12.06
C THR A 109 -13.53 1.47 12.34
N LEU A 110 -12.63 1.22 11.39
CA LEU A 110 -11.58 0.21 11.52
C LEU A 110 -10.51 0.62 12.55
N PRO A 111 -9.87 -0.35 13.24
CA PRO A 111 -8.85 -0.08 14.26
C PRO A 111 -7.73 0.85 13.81
N SER A 112 -7.32 0.77 12.54
CA SER A 112 -6.24 1.59 11.98
C SER A 112 -6.74 2.64 10.99
N ALA A 113 -7.96 3.14 11.17
CA ALA A 113 -8.63 4.12 10.31
C ALA A 113 -7.75 5.30 9.86
N SER A 114 -6.95 5.87 10.76
CA SER A 114 -6.04 6.99 10.44
C SER A 114 -4.96 6.59 9.44
N GLY A 115 -4.47 5.34 9.51
CA GLY A 115 -3.52 4.77 8.57
C GLY A 115 -4.14 4.49 7.20
N TRP A 116 -5.41 4.10 7.14
CA TRP A 116 -6.10 3.82 5.88
C TRP A 116 -6.54 5.09 5.16
N SER A 117 -6.95 6.11 5.91
CA SER A 117 -7.43 7.39 5.36
C SER A 117 -6.38 8.10 4.50
N ARG A 118 -5.09 7.88 4.73
CA ARG A 118 -4.00 8.46 3.92
C ARG A 118 -4.00 7.97 2.47
N TYR A 119 -4.65 6.85 2.20
CA TYR A 119 -4.74 6.24 0.87
C TYR A 119 -6.02 6.64 0.12
N ILE A 120 -6.92 7.39 0.76
CA ILE A 120 -8.19 7.80 0.16
C ILE A 120 -8.10 9.27 -0.23
N GLN A 121 -8.42 9.58 -1.49
CA GLN A 121 -8.71 10.92 -1.96
C GLN A 121 -10.15 11.00 -2.46
N PHE A 122 -10.81 12.12 -2.22
CA PHE A 122 -12.10 12.40 -2.84
C PHE A 122 -11.92 13.34 -4.01
N GLU A 123 -12.64 13.05 -5.09
CA GLU A 123 -12.74 13.99 -6.20
C GLU A 123 -13.39 15.29 -5.69
N SER A 124 -12.61 16.37 -5.64
CA SER A 124 -13.13 17.71 -5.41
C SER A 124 -14.14 18.02 -6.50
N ARG A 125 -15.40 18.29 -6.13
CA ARG A 125 -16.36 18.89 -7.06
C ARG A 125 -15.80 20.26 -7.45
N ALA A 126 -15.09 20.34 -8.56
CA ALA A 126 -14.97 21.59 -9.29
C ALA A 126 -16.42 21.98 -9.66
N CYS A 127 -16.94 22.98 -8.97
CA CYS A 127 -18.20 23.61 -9.33
C CYS A 127 -18.10 24.06 -10.79
N LEU A 128 -18.68 23.27 -11.70
CA LEU A 128 -19.06 23.74 -13.03
C LEU A 128 -20.23 24.69 -12.83
N SER A 129 -19.89 25.93 -12.47
CA SER A 129 -20.81 27.07 -12.55
C SER A 129 -20.87 27.47 -14.02
N GLY A 130 -21.91 27.01 -14.71
CA GLY A 130 -22.36 27.53 -16.01
C GLY A 130 -23.59 28.39 -15.81
#